data_AF-A0A527ILP4-F1
#
_entry.id   AF-A0A527ILP4-F1
#
_cell.length_a   1.000
_cell.length_b   1.000
_cell.length_c   1.000
_cell.angle_alpha   90.00
_cell.angle_beta   90.00
_cell.angle_gamma   90.00
#
_symmetry.space_group_name_H-M   'P 1'
#
loop_
_entity.id
_entity.type
_entity.pdbx_description
1 polymer ?
#
loop_
_entity_poly.entity_id
_entity_poly.type
_entity_poly.pdbx_seq_one_letter_code
_entity_poly.pdbx_strand_id
1 'polypeptide(L)' 'MSEAGDMGLVVVGAAGRMGQTLIRAIHTIPGARVIGAVERAGSPYLSKDAGELAGIGIINV' A
#
# COMPACT_ATOMS: atom_id res chain seq x y z
N MET A 1 -13.18 -11.40 -21.51
CA MET A 1 -12.68 -11.34 -20.13
C MET A 1 -12.61 -9.86 -19.79
N SER A 2 -13.57 -9.33 -19.04
CA SER A 2 -13.57 -7.90 -18.70
C SER A 2 -12.29 -7.61 -17.93
N GLU A 3 -11.47 -6.68 -18.45
CA GLU A 3 -10.35 -6.13 -17.70
C GLU A 3 -10.92 -5.61 -16.38
N ALA A 4 -10.58 -6.26 -15.26
CA ALA A 4 -10.75 -5.63 -13.97
C ALA A 4 -9.92 -4.34 -14.04
N GLY A 5 -10.60 -3.19 -14.14
CA GLY A 5 -9.93 -1.91 -14.34
C GLY A 5 -8.84 -1.72 -13.29
N ASP A 6 -7.69 -1.23 -13.71
CA ASP A 6 -6.50 -1.08 -12.89
C ASP A 6 -6.69 0.03 -11.82
N MET A 7 -7.32 -0.33 -10.70
CA MET A 7 -7.75 0.56 -9.63
C MET A 7 -6.58 0.88 -8.70
N GLY A 8 -6.03 2.09 -8.85
CA GLY A 8 -5.01 2.62 -7.96
C GLY A 8 -5.61 3.16 -6.66
N LEU A 9 -5.11 2.67 -5.52
CA LEU A 9 -5.53 3.07 -4.18
C LEU A 9 -4.39 3.74 -3.41
N VAL A 10 -4.71 4.76 -2.62
CA VAL A 10 -3.78 5.45 -1.73
C VAL A 10 -4.12 5.10 -0.28
N VAL A 11 -3.11 4.74 0.51
CA VAL A 11 -3.27 4.40 1.93
C VAL A 11 -2.66 5.51 2.79
N VAL A 12 -3.49 6.18 3.58
CA VAL A 12 -3.06 7.18 4.56
C VAL A 12 -2.87 6.51 5.93
N GLY A 13 -1.76 6.79 6.61
CA GLY A 13 -1.35 6.06 7.80
C GLY A 13 -0.77 4.68 7.47
N ALA A 14 -0.03 4.58 6.36
CA ALA A 14 0.47 3.33 5.79
C ALA A 14 1.37 2.52 6.74
N ALA A 15 2.15 3.17 7.59
CA ALA A 15 3.02 2.50 8.55
C ALA A 15 2.27 2.03 9.81
N GLY A 16 1.03 2.51 10.03
CA GLY A 16 0.17 2.06 11.11
C GLY A 16 -0.34 0.63 10.91
N ARG A 17 -0.80 0.00 12.00
CA ARG A 17 -1.33 -1.39 11.98
C ARG A 17 -2.46 -1.58 10.96
N MET A 18 -3.37 -0.61 10.87
CA MET A 18 -4.47 -0.65 9.91
C MET A 18 -3.98 -0.39 8.48
N GLY A 19 -3.09 0.59 8.28
CA GLY A 19 -2.50 0.88 6.96
C GLY A 19 -1.82 -0.35 6.36
N GLN A 20 -0.98 -1.04 7.11
CA GLN A 20 -0.34 -2.29 6.68
C GLN A 20 -1.37 -3.40 6.36
N THR A 21 -2.47 -3.45 7.11
CA THR A 21 -3.55 -4.42 6.85
C THR A 21 -4.28 -4.11 5.54
N LEU A 22 -4.55 -2.83 5.27
CA LEU A 22 -5.13 -2.37 4.01
C LEU A 22 -4.19 -2.67 2.84
N ILE A 23 -2.88 -2.41 2.97
CA ILE A 23 -1.88 -2.72 1.94
C ILE A 23 -1.90 -4.21 1.60
N ARG A 24 -1.87 -5.09 2.62
CA ARG A 24 -1.99 -6.55 2.41
C ARG A 24 -3.30 -6.93 1.72
N ALA A 25 -4.42 -6.36 2.16
CA ALA A 25 -5.73 -6.67 1.58
C ALA A 25 -5.81 -6.25 0.11
N ILE A 26 -5.39 -5.02 -0.21
CA ILE A 26 -5.35 -4.49 -1.58
C ILE A 26 -4.51 -5.39 -2.49
N HIS A 27 -3.36 -5.87 -2.00
CA HIS A 27 -2.49 -6.77 -2.76
C HIS A 27 -3.15 -8.11 -3.14
N THR A 28 -4.20 -8.52 -2.43
CA THR A 28 -4.94 -9.76 -2.75
C THR A 28 -6.10 -9.56 -3.72
N ILE A 29 -6.45 -8.32 -4.08
CA ILE A 29 -7.60 -8.00 -4.92
C ILE A 29 -7.15 -7.90 -6.38
N PRO A 30 -7.61 -8.80 -7.28
CA PRO A 30 -7.32 -8.68 -8.71
C PRO A 30 -7.83 -7.35 -9.27
N GLY A 31 -6.97 -6.63 -9.98
CA GLY A 31 -7.30 -5.32 -10.55
C GLY A 31 -7.18 -4.16 -9.56
N ALA A 32 -6.69 -4.36 -8.33
CA ALA A 32 -6.35 -3.27 -7.42
C ALA A 32 -4.85 -3.27 -7.10
N ARG A 33 -4.27 -2.06 -6.95
CA ARG A 33 -2.90 -1.90 -6.47
C ARG A 33 -2.77 -0.67 -5.61
N VAL A 34 -1.82 -0.69 -4.68
CA VAL A 34 -1.42 0.51 -3.96
C VAL A 34 -0.60 1.37 -4.92
N ILE A 35 -0.89 2.66 -5.02
CA ILE A 35 -0.14 3.64 -5.82
C ILE A 35 0.43 4.78 -4.98
N GLY A 36 0.13 4.79 -3.68
CA GLY A 36 0.65 5.77 -2.74
C GLY A 36 0.48 5.34 -1.29
N ALA A 37 1.49 5.62 -0.49
CA ALA A 37 1.51 5.41 0.96
C ALA A 37 1.86 6.73 1.64
N VAL A 38 0.94 7.25 2.46
CA VAL A 38 1.09 8.55 3.12
C VAL A 38 1.26 8.35 4.61
N GLU A 39 2.20 9.09 5.18
CA GLU A 39 2.46 9.11 6.62
C GLU A 39 2.63 10.54 7.14
N ARG A 40 2.56 10.68 8.47
CA ARG A 40 2.82 11.98 9.09
C ARG A 40 4.25 12.44 8.82
N ALA A 41 4.43 13.77 8.74
CA ALA A 41 5.76 14.36 8.70
C ALA A 41 6.62 13.90 9.91
N GLY A 42 7.90 13.62 9.64
CA GLY A 42 8.83 13.10 10.65
C GLY A 42 8.52 11.67 11.14
N SER A 43 7.72 10.89 10.40
CA SER A 43 7.62 9.46 10.65
C SER A 43 8.95 8.77 10.33
N PRO A 44 9.44 7.84 11.16
CA PRO A 44 10.66 7.07 10.87
C PRO A 44 10.49 6.10 9.69
N TYR A 45 9.26 5.95 9.19
CA TYR A 45 8.92 5.09 8.07
C TYR A 45 8.79 5.85 6.75
N LEU A 46 9.05 7.17 6.74
CA LEU A 46 9.18 7.92 5.48
C LEU A 46 10.30 7.32 4.62
N SER A 47 10.11 7.34 3.31
CA SER A 47 11.03 6.77 2.30
C SER A 47 11.20 5.25 2.34
N LYS A 48 10.44 4.53 3.18
CA LYS A 48 10.36 3.06 3.12
C LYS A 48 9.25 2.63 2.19
N ASP A 49 9.47 1.53 1.47
CA ASP A 49 8.45 0.92 0.63
C ASP A 49 7.28 0.38 1.47
N ALA A 50 6.07 0.64 1.01
CA ALA A 50 4.81 0.27 1.65
C ALA A 50 4.64 -1.24 1.76
N GLY A 51 5.13 -1.99 0.77
CA GLY A 51 5.09 -3.44 0.76
C GLY A 51 6.11 -4.04 1.73
N GLU A 52 7.30 -3.42 1.87
CA GLU A 52 8.24 -3.77 2.94
C GLU A 52 7.63 -3.54 4.32
N LEU A 53 6.98 -2.39 4.54
CA LEU A 53 6.30 -2.08 5.80
C LEU A 53 5.16 -3.07 6.10
N ALA A 54 4.44 -3.52 5.07
CA ALA A 54 3.33 -4.45 5.21
C ALA A 54 3.73 -5.93 5.25
N GLY A 55 5.01 -6.25 4.99
CA GLY A 55 5.55 -7.61 4.99
C GLY A 55 5.20 -8.44 3.75
N ILE A 56 4.97 -7.78 2.60
CA ILE A 56 4.60 -8.43 1.32
C ILE A 56 5.67 -8.29 0.24
N GLY A 57 6.86 -7.80 0.60
CA GLY A 57 7.94 -7.51 -0.34
C GLY A 57 7.81 -6.15 -1.00
N ILE A 58 8.78 -5.77 -1.84
CA ILE A 58 8.82 -4.45 -2.49
C ILE A 58 7.70 -4.34 -3.53
N ILE A 59 6.87 -3.31 -3.42
CA ILE A 59 5.79 -3.02 -4.39
C ILE A 59 6.00 -1.70 -5.16
N ASN A 60 7.12 -1.01 -4.93
CA ASN A 60 7.52 0.26 -5.53
C ASN A 60 6.59 1.44 -5.17
N VAL A 61 6.18 1.52 -3.91
CA VAL A 61 5.28 2.57 -3.37
C VAL A 61 5.80 3.04 -2.03
#